data_AF-Q0ASC2-F1
#
_entry.id   AF-Q0ASC2-F1
#
_cell.length_a   1.000
_cell.length_b   1.000
_cell.length_c   1.000
_cell.angle_alpha   90.00
_cell.angle_beta   90.00
_cell.angle_gamma   90.00
#
_symmetry.space_group_name_H-M   'P 1'
#
loop_
_entity.id
_entity.type
_entity.pdbx_description
1 polymer ?
#
loop_
_entity_poly.entity_id
_entity_poly.type
_entity_poly.pdbx_seq_one_letter_code
_entity_poly.pdbx_strand_id
1 'polypeptide(L)'
;MSISVLAALAASLTLTPPATDADAPTEVVHVRTGELQNDAGWESIEARIRRATNRVCRPHGLRGLDAQRVRRACFNEAFADAMGQLDRQYAQANSRSVAVVITAP
;
A
#
# COMPACT_ATOMS: atom_id res chain seq x y z
N MET A 1 -11.01 -22.01 63.73
CA MET A 1 -9.66 -21.95 63.14
C MET A 1 -9.65 -22.78 61.88
N SER A 2 -9.31 -22.17 60.74
CA SER A 2 -8.51 -22.71 59.64
C SER A 2 -8.59 -21.75 58.45
N ILE A 3 -7.45 -21.11 58.20
CA ILE A 3 -7.18 -20.16 57.12
C ILE A 3 -6.70 -20.98 55.92
N SER A 4 -7.26 -20.76 54.73
CA SER A 4 -6.64 -21.24 53.48
C SER A 4 -6.73 -20.15 52.41
N VAL A 5 -5.63 -19.41 52.29
CA VAL A 5 -5.27 -18.52 51.19
C VAL A 5 -4.99 -19.37 49.95
N LEU A 6 -5.58 -19.04 48.81
CA LEU A 6 -5.16 -19.59 47.52
C LEU A 6 -4.97 -18.48 46.49
N ALA A 7 -3.79 -18.54 45.88
CA ALA A 7 -3.08 -17.46 45.23
C ALA A 7 -3.71 -17.01 43.91
N ALA A 8 -3.69 -15.70 43.70
CA ALA A 8 -3.86 -15.08 42.41
C ALA A 8 -2.64 -15.37 41.53
N LEU A 9 -2.85 -16.02 40.40
CA LEU A 9 -1.92 -16.04 39.28
C LEU A 9 -2.57 -15.27 38.12
N ALA A 10 -2.48 -13.94 38.20
CA ALA A 10 -2.70 -13.09 37.05
C ALA A 10 -1.49 -13.28 36.12
N ALA A 11 -1.61 -14.20 35.18
CA ALA A 11 -0.69 -14.27 34.04
C ALA A 11 -0.91 -13.00 33.20
N SER A 12 -0.13 -11.97 33.48
CA SER A 12 0.00 -10.79 32.65
C SER A 12 0.60 -11.24 31.31
N LEU A 13 -0.26 -11.65 30.37
CA LEU A 13 0.13 -11.75 28.96
C LEU A 13 0.53 -10.34 28.53
N THR A 14 1.82 -10.05 28.61
CA THR A 14 2.41 -8.92 27.92
C THR A 14 2.22 -9.17 26.44
N LEU A 15 1.08 -8.72 25.91
CA LEU A 15 0.86 -8.52 24.48
C LEU A 15 1.98 -7.59 24.02
N THR A 16 3.05 -8.19 23.51
CA THR A 16 4.06 -7.45 22.78
C THR A 16 3.36 -7.11 21.46
N PRO A 17 3.07 -5.83 21.18
CA PRO A 17 2.53 -5.48 19.87
C PRO A 17 3.53 -6.02 18.83
N PRO A 18 3.08 -6.68 17.75
CA PRO A 18 3.98 -6.98 16.65
C PRO A 18 4.58 -5.63 16.24
N ALA A 19 5.90 -5.57 16.16
CA ALA A 19 6.59 -4.42 15.59
C ALA A 19 6.07 -4.28 14.16
N THR A 20 5.14 -3.35 13.96
CA THR A 20 4.64 -2.97 12.65
C THR A 20 5.77 -2.28 11.90
N ASP A 21 6.05 -2.81 10.71
CA ASP A 21 6.57 -2.10 9.55
C ASP A 21 7.82 -1.24 9.73
N ALA A 22 8.91 -1.70 9.11
CA ALA A 22 9.67 -0.75 8.32
C ALA A 22 8.70 -0.22 7.26
N ASP A 23 8.25 1.03 7.38
CA ASP A 23 7.26 1.69 6.50
C ASP A 23 7.32 1.13 5.09
N ALA A 24 6.28 0.37 4.69
CA ALA A 24 6.22 -0.21 3.37
C ALA A 24 6.44 0.91 2.33
N PRO A 25 7.33 0.71 1.34
CA PRO A 25 7.65 1.76 0.37
C PRO A 25 6.39 2.36 -0.22
N THR A 26 6.22 3.67 -0.02
CA THR A 26 5.02 4.39 -0.40
C THR A 26 5.36 5.57 -1.30
N GLU A 27 4.55 5.79 -2.33
CA GLU A 27 4.66 6.94 -3.23
C GLU A 27 3.28 7.52 -3.56
N VAL A 28 3.20 8.86 -3.63
CA VAL A 28 1.95 9.57 -3.95
C VAL A 28 2.03 10.18 -5.35
N VAL A 29 1.04 9.86 -6.19
CA VAL A 29 0.87 10.44 -7.51
C VAL A 29 -0.30 11.43 -7.49
N HIS A 30 0.00 12.72 -7.64
CA HIS A 30 -1.03 13.75 -7.78
C HIS A 30 -1.53 13.84 -9.23
N VAL A 31 -2.84 13.63 -9.42
CA VAL A 31 -3.51 13.67 -10.72
C VAL A 31 -4.38 14.91 -10.78
N ARG A 32 -4.26 15.73 -11.83
CA ARG A 32 -5.22 16.80 -12.08
C ARG A 32 -6.42 16.20 -12.79
N THR A 33 -7.63 16.49 -12.34
CA THR A 33 -8.84 15.92 -12.97
C THR A 33 -8.99 16.36 -14.43
N GLY A 34 -8.43 17.51 -14.79
CA GLY A 34 -8.36 17.97 -16.17
C GLY A 34 -7.52 17.08 -17.10
N GLU A 35 -6.55 16.31 -16.58
CA GLU A 35 -5.79 15.32 -17.34
C GLU A 35 -6.66 14.12 -17.72
N LEU A 36 -7.71 13.81 -16.98
CA LEU A 36 -8.56 12.63 -17.19
C LEU A 36 -9.70 12.87 -18.21
N GLN A 37 -9.68 14.02 -18.90
CA GLN A 37 -10.74 14.40 -19.85
C GLN A 37 -10.53 13.82 -21.26
N ASN A 38 -9.39 13.18 -21.52
CA ASN A 38 -9.10 12.56 -22.81
C ASN A 38 -8.18 11.35 -22.64
N ASP A 39 -8.14 10.50 -23.67
CA ASP A 39 -7.40 9.24 -23.65
C ASP A 39 -5.89 9.44 -23.47
N ALA A 40 -5.30 10.45 -24.11
CA ALA A 40 -3.88 10.74 -23.99
C ALA A 40 -3.46 11.11 -22.55
N GLY A 41 -4.33 11.82 -21.84
CA GLY A 41 -4.11 12.13 -20.43
C GLY A 41 -4.31 10.92 -19.53
N TRP A 42 -5.28 10.06 -19.81
CA TRP A 42 -5.43 8.76 -19.13
C TRP A 42 -4.17 7.89 -19.28
N GLU A 43 -3.65 7.73 -20.50
CA GLU A 43 -2.42 6.98 -20.76
C GLU A 43 -1.21 7.58 -20.02
N SER A 44 -1.11 8.91 -19.99
CA SER A 44 -0.05 9.60 -19.26
C SER A 44 -0.11 9.33 -17.75
N ILE A 45 -1.31 9.39 -17.16
CA ILE A 45 -1.51 9.07 -15.74
C ILE A 45 -1.21 7.60 -15.45
N GLU A 46 -1.69 6.68 -16.29
CA GLU A 46 -1.38 5.25 -16.15
C GLU A 46 0.14 5.01 -16.18
N ALA A 47 0.86 5.66 -17.11
CA ALA A 47 2.31 5.55 -17.19
C ALA A 47 3.00 6.11 -15.93
N ARG A 48 2.48 7.18 -15.33
CA ARG A 48 2.99 7.73 -14.06
C ARG A 48 2.77 6.77 -12.89
N ILE A 49 1.58 6.21 -12.76
CA ILE A 49 1.24 5.20 -11.74
C ILE A 49 2.14 3.98 -11.92
N ARG A 50 2.24 3.44 -13.13
CA ARG A 50 3.13 2.32 -13.47
C ARG A 50 4.57 2.57 -13.07
N ARG A 51 5.11 3.78 -13.29
CA ARG A 51 6.48 4.13 -12.87
C ARG A 51 6.63 4.17 -11.35
N ALA A 52 5.66 4.74 -10.64
CA ALA A 52 5.65 4.78 -9.18
C ALA A 52 5.52 3.37 -8.57
N THR A 53 4.61 2.55 -9.08
CA THR A 53 4.49 1.13 -8.69
C THR A 53 5.81 0.38 -8.87
N ASN A 54 6.51 0.61 -9.99
CA ASN A 54 7.83 -0.01 -10.22
C ASN A 54 8.91 0.42 -9.22
N ARG A 55 8.82 1.63 -8.67
CA ARG A 55 9.76 2.11 -7.65
C ARG A 55 9.48 1.46 -6.30
N VAL A 56 8.22 1.44 -5.87
CA VAL A 56 7.85 0.83 -4.58
C VAL A 56 8.02 -0.68 -4.59
N CYS A 57 7.78 -1.35 -5.72
CA CYS A 57 7.92 -2.81 -5.86
C CYS A 57 9.33 -3.28 -6.22
N ARG A 58 10.36 -2.46 -6.01
CA ARG A 58 11.73 -2.87 -6.31
C ARG A 58 12.22 -3.85 -5.25
N PRO A 59 12.53 -5.12 -5.59
CA PRO A 59 12.97 -6.10 -4.61
C PRO A 59 14.39 -5.76 -4.12
N HIS A 60 14.56 -5.73 -2.80
CA HIS A 60 15.85 -5.56 -2.15
C HIS A 60 16.39 -6.93 -1.69
N GLY A 61 17.68 -7.18 -1.91
CA GLY A 61 18.33 -8.42 -1.47
C GLY A 61 18.01 -9.69 -2.27
N LEU A 62 16.97 -9.69 -3.10
CA LEU A 62 16.60 -10.81 -3.96
C LEU A 62 17.24 -10.69 -5.37
N ARG A 63 17.57 -11.83 -5.99
CA ARG A 63 18.08 -11.90 -7.37
C ARG A 63 17.41 -13.03 -8.15
N GLY A 64 17.61 -13.06 -9.46
CA GLY A 64 17.13 -14.14 -10.33
C GLY A 64 15.61 -14.19 -10.45
N LEU A 65 15.07 -15.39 -10.65
CA LEU A 65 13.64 -15.61 -10.92
C LEU A 65 12.74 -15.28 -9.72
N ASP A 66 13.23 -15.47 -8.49
CA ASP A 66 12.46 -15.14 -7.28
C ASP A 66 12.23 -13.64 -7.15
N ALA A 67 13.26 -12.83 -7.43
CA ALA A 67 13.12 -11.37 -7.47
C ALA A 67 12.08 -10.92 -8.52
N GLN A 68 12.03 -11.59 -9.68
CA GLN A 68 11.03 -11.28 -10.70
C GLN A 68 9.62 -11.68 -10.26
N ARG A 69 9.46 -12.84 -9.62
CA ARG A 69 8.16 -13.31 -9.11
C ARG A 69 7.61 -12.36 -8.06
N VAL A 70 8.43 -12.02 -7.06
CA VAL A 70 8.06 -11.08 -5.98
C VAL A 70 7.70 -9.71 -6.55
N ARG A 71 8.54 -9.18 -7.45
CA ARG A 71 8.26 -7.90 -8.10
C ARG A 71 6.95 -7.91 -8.89
N ARG A 72 6.65 -9.00 -9.61
CA ARG A 72 5.44 -9.10 -10.43
C ARG A 72 4.19 -9.22 -9.58
N ALA A 73 4.24 -9.97 -8.48
CA ALA A 73 3.14 -10.05 -7.53
C ALA A 73 2.83 -8.67 -6.93
N CYS A 74 3.86 -8.00 -6.37
CA CYS A 74 3.74 -6.64 -5.85
C CYS A 74 3.18 -5.67 -6.91
N PHE A 75 3.73 -5.71 -8.12
CA PHE A 75 3.31 -4.79 -9.18
C PHE A 75 1.83 -4.96 -9.52
N ASN A 76 1.36 -6.20 -9.72
CA ASN A 76 -0.02 -6.45 -10.11
C ASN A 76 -1.01 -5.95 -9.05
N GLU A 77 -0.70 -6.20 -7.78
CA GLU A 77 -1.56 -5.81 -6.66
C GLU A 77 -1.55 -4.30 -6.45
N ALA A 78 -0.38 -3.69 -6.28
CA ALA A 78 -0.25 -2.26 -6.03
C ALA A 78 -0.73 -1.41 -7.23
N PHE A 79 -0.54 -1.88 -8.46
CA PHE A 79 -1.06 -1.18 -9.64
C PHE A 79 -2.59 -1.27 -9.73
N ALA A 80 -3.18 -2.45 -9.51
CA ALA A 80 -4.63 -2.61 -9.53
C ALA A 80 -5.31 -1.78 -8.45
N ASP A 81 -4.75 -1.76 -7.23
CA ASP A 81 -5.28 -0.92 -6.16
C ASP A 81 -5.16 0.57 -6.49
N ALA A 82 -4.00 1.03 -6.97
CA ALA A 82 -3.80 2.43 -7.36
C ALA A 82 -4.78 2.89 -8.46
N MET A 83 -5.02 2.06 -9.48
CA MET A 83 -6.00 2.36 -10.52
C MET A 83 -7.43 2.38 -9.96
N GLY A 84 -7.77 1.45 -9.07
CA GLY A 84 -9.05 1.45 -8.37
C GLY A 84 -9.25 2.68 -7.48
N GLN A 85 -8.20 3.15 -6.80
CA GLN A 85 -8.23 4.39 -6.04
C GLN A 85 -8.47 5.60 -6.95
N LEU A 86 -7.79 5.66 -8.09
CA LEU A 86 -7.98 6.73 -9.07
C LEU A 86 -9.43 6.79 -9.55
N ASP A 87 -10.00 5.65 -9.95
CA ASP A 87 -11.38 5.56 -10.44
C ASP A 87 -12.39 6.00 -9.37
N ARG A 88 -12.26 5.48 -8.13
CA ARG A 88 -13.13 5.87 -7.01
C ARG A 88 -13.02 7.36 -6.69
N GLN A 89 -11.80 7.89 -6.60
CA GLN A 89 -11.61 9.30 -6.27
C GLN A 89 -12.05 10.21 -7.41
N TYR A 90 -11.85 9.83 -8.67
CA TYR A 90 -12.32 10.58 -9.82
C TYR A 90 -13.85 10.63 -9.89
N ALA A 91 -14.52 9.49 -9.70
CA ALA A 91 -15.98 9.41 -9.68
C ALA A 91 -16.61 10.26 -8.56
N GLN A 92 -15.89 10.49 -7.47
CA GLN A 92 -16.32 11.29 -6.32
C GLN A 92 -15.77 12.72 -6.32
N ALA A 93 -14.89 13.07 -7.27
CA ALA A 93 -14.14 14.32 -7.20
C ALA A 93 -15.00 15.54 -7.60
N ASN A 94 -15.32 16.36 -6.60
CA ASN A 94 -15.68 17.78 -6.79
C ASN A 94 -14.42 18.69 -6.85
N SER A 95 -13.23 18.09 -6.81
CA SER A 95 -11.95 18.78 -6.69
C SER A 95 -11.17 18.81 -8.01
N ARG A 96 -10.28 19.79 -8.17
CA ARG A 96 -9.43 19.93 -9.37
C ARG A 96 -8.27 18.92 -9.43
N SER A 97 -8.06 18.16 -8.36
CA SER A 97 -7.00 17.16 -8.25
C SER A 97 -7.37 16.02 -7.30
N VAL A 98 -6.74 14.88 -7.53
CA VAL A 98 -6.89 13.60 -6.83
C VAL A 98 -5.50 13.11 -6.43
N ALA A 99 -5.36 12.43 -5.30
CA ALA A 99 -4.08 11.88 -4.83
C ALA A 99 -4.17 10.36 -4.78
N VAL A 100 -3.39 9.69 -5.62
CA VAL A 100 -3.31 8.23 -5.64
C VAL A 100 -2.12 7.81 -4.79
N VAL A 101 -2.37 7.04 -3.73
CA VAL A 101 -1.32 6.52 -2.85
C VAL A 101 -0.98 5.10 -3.27
N ILE A 102 0.30 4.83 -3.48
CA ILE A 102 0.79 3.55 -3.97
C ILE A 102 1.73 3.00 -2.91
N THR A 103 1.37 1.87 -2.32
CA THR A 103 2.13 1.21 -1.25
C THR A 103 2.42 -0.23 -1.68
N ALA A 104 3.62 -0.72 -1.39
CA ALA A 104 3.93 -2.13 -1.58
C ALA A 104 3.15 -2.99 -0.56
N PRO A 105 2.48 -4.08 -0.99
CA PRO A 105 1.77 -4.99 -0.08
C PRO A 105 2.71 -5.86 0.76
#